data_AF-A0A3N1XCQ9-F1
#
_entry.id   AF-A0A3N1XCQ9-F1
#
_cell.length_a   1.000
_cell.length_b   1.000
_cell.length_c   1.000
_cell.angle_alpha   90.00
_cell.angle_beta   90.00
_cell.angle_gamma   90.00
#
_symmetry.space_group_name_H-M   'P 1'
#
loop_
_entity.id
_entity.type
_entity.pdbx_description
1 polymer ?
#
loop_
_entity_poly.entity_id
_entity_poly.type
_entity_poly.pdbx_seq_one_letter_code
_entity_poly.pdbx_strand_id
1 'polypeptide(L)'
;MANAIWIPVGDPVLLNDEKALRAVLTRSFKDPQGGLSGPLLAALDLALDDDHAVLDDVVVDGAEIADGSITVRYTVSFSAAQTCRDLVYSDKDARTLVGQVTETQLGFPVFVAPEPRSTADEL
;
A
#
# COMPACT_ATOMS: atom_id res chain seq x y z
N MET A 1 14.41 10.12 11.06
CA MET A 1 13.20 10.73 10.48
C MET A 1 12.57 9.68 9.60
N ALA A 2 11.29 9.33 9.79
CA ALA A 2 10.65 8.37 8.90
C ALA A 2 10.53 8.99 7.50
N ASN A 3 11.03 8.28 6.48
CA ASN A 3 10.81 8.70 5.10
C ASN A 3 9.30 8.61 4.81
N ALA A 4 8.73 9.66 4.24
CA ALA A 4 7.32 9.69 3.86
C ALA A 4 7.19 9.96 2.36
N ILE A 5 6.26 9.26 1.72
CA ILE A 5 5.87 9.46 0.33
C ILE A 5 4.76 10.52 0.31
N TRP A 6 5.02 11.63 -0.37
CA TRP A 6 4.08 12.72 -0.51
C TRP A 6 3.41 12.69 -1.88
N ILE A 7 2.10 12.47 -1.89
CA ILE A 7 1.28 12.43 -3.10
C ILE A 7 0.59 13.79 -3.28
N PRO A 8 0.87 14.53 -4.36
CA PRO A 8 0.17 15.78 -4.64
C PRO A 8 -1.28 15.48 -5.04
N VAL A 9 -2.22 16.15 -4.38
CA VAL A 9 -3.65 16.07 -4.72
C VAL A 9 -4.03 17.18 -5.72
N GLY A 10 -3.24 18.25 -5.77
CA GLY A 10 -3.38 19.35 -6.72
C GLY A 10 -4.47 20.35 -6.32
N ASP A 11 -5.70 19.86 -6.14
CA ASP A 11 -6.84 20.67 -5.72
C ASP A 11 -7.37 20.21 -4.34
N PRO A 12 -7.38 21.09 -3.31
CA PRO A 12 -7.89 20.76 -1.97
C PRO A 12 -9.35 20.32 -1.97
N VAL A 13 -10.15 20.71 -2.97
CA VAL A 13 -11.55 20.28 -3.08
C VAL A 13 -11.65 18.76 -3.18
N LEU A 14 -10.65 18.11 -3.81
CA LEU A 14 -10.61 16.65 -3.96
C LEU A 14 -10.44 15.93 -2.62
N LEU A 15 -9.90 16.58 -1.58
CA LEU A 15 -9.79 16.01 -0.24
C LEU A 15 -11.15 15.72 0.40
N ASN A 16 -12.22 16.37 -0.07
CA ASN A 16 -13.58 16.18 0.44
C ASN A 16 -14.41 15.22 -0.43
N ASP A 17 -13.84 14.67 -1.51
CA ASP A 17 -14.51 13.75 -2.42
C ASP A 17 -13.82 12.38 -2.36
N GLU A 18 -14.50 11.41 -1.73
CA GLU A 18 -14.00 10.04 -1.59
C GLU A 18 -13.65 9.41 -2.95
N LYS A 19 -14.48 9.64 -3.97
CA LYS A 19 -14.28 9.05 -5.30
C LYS A 19 -13.03 9.64 -5.96
N ALA A 20 -12.80 10.95 -5.80
CA ALA A 20 -11.60 11.61 -6.26
C ALA A 20 -10.36 11.13 -5.52
N LEU A 21 -10.41 11.05 -4.18
CA LEU A 21 -9.32 10.52 -3.35
C LEU A 21 -8.94 9.11 -3.78
N ARG A 22 -9.93 8.22 -3.95
CA ARG A 22 -9.70 6.85 -4.42
C ARG A 22 -9.03 6.82 -5.78
N ALA A 23 -9.43 7.71 -6.70
CA ALA A 23 -8.79 7.79 -8.01
C ALA A 23 -7.32 8.24 -7.91
N VAL A 24 -7.02 9.24 -7.08
CA VAL A 24 -5.65 9.71 -6.82
C VAL A 24 -4.80 8.59 -6.21
N LEU A 25 -5.31 7.90 -5.19
CA LEU A 25 -4.61 6.81 -4.52
C LEU A 25 -4.37 5.62 -5.45
N THR A 26 -5.41 5.20 -6.19
CA THR A 26 -5.30 4.11 -7.19
C THR A 26 -4.24 4.42 -8.24
N ARG A 27 -4.20 5.66 -8.73
CA ARG A 27 -3.16 6.10 -9.67
C ARG A 27 -1.77 6.11 -9.03
N SER A 28 -1.67 6.39 -7.74
CA SER A 28 -0.39 6.45 -7.01
C SER A 28 0.24 5.08 -6.76
N PHE A 29 -0.53 4.00 -6.90
CA PHE A 29 -0.02 2.62 -6.91
C PHE A 29 0.47 2.18 -8.29
N LYS A 30 0.13 2.91 -9.35
CA LYS A 30 0.40 2.51 -10.74
C LYS A 30 1.41 3.45 -11.41
N ASP A 31 2.18 2.91 -12.35
CA ASP A 31 3.00 3.68 -13.27
C ASP A 31 2.17 4.24 -14.45
N PRO A 32 2.75 5.09 -15.32
CA PRO A 32 2.03 5.63 -16.48
C PRO A 32 1.56 4.58 -17.49
N GLN A 33 2.12 3.36 -17.47
CA GLN A 33 1.72 2.24 -18.31
C GLN A 33 0.65 1.36 -17.63
N GLY A 34 0.30 1.66 -16.38
CA GLY A 34 -0.69 0.94 -15.59
C GLY A 34 -0.13 -0.22 -14.76
N GLY A 35 1.19 -0.43 -14.76
CA GLY A 35 1.84 -1.45 -13.94
C GLY A 35 1.92 -1.07 -12.46
N LEU A 36 1.98 -2.05 -11.57
CA LEU A 36 2.14 -1.83 -10.12
C LEU A 36 3.58 -1.48 -9.78
N SER A 37 3.99 -0.27 -10.12
CA SER A 37 5.29 0.28 -9.77
C SER A 37 5.21 1.76 -9.32
N GLY A 38 4.03 2.19 -8.85
CA GLY A 38 3.81 3.54 -8.37
C GLY A 38 4.48 3.84 -7.02
N PRO A 39 4.70 5.13 -6.70
CA PRO A 39 5.44 5.55 -5.51
C PRO A 39 4.80 5.09 -4.20
N LEU A 40 3.48 4.94 -4.15
CA LEU A 40 2.76 4.60 -2.92
C LEU A 40 2.93 3.12 -2.52
N LEU A 41 3.45 2.27 -3.41
CA LEU A 41 3.74 0.86 -3.08
C LEU A 41 4.75 0.72 -1.94
N ALA A 42 5.70 1.64 -1.82
CA ALA A 42 6.68 1.63 -0.74
C ALA A 42 6.08 1.98 0.64
N ALA A 43 4.84 2.50 0.69
CA ALA A 43 4.11 2.68 1.95
C ALA A 43 3.32 1.42 2.37
N LEU A 44 3.19 0.43 1.48
CA LEU A 44 2.42 -0.76 1.77
C LEU A 44 3.26 -1.75 2.56
N ASP A 45 2.66 -2.31 3.61
CA ASP A 45 3.11 -3.60 4.11
C ASP A 45 2.79 -4.63 3.03
N LEU A 46 3.81 -5.22 2.42
CA LEU A 46 3.73 -6.32 1.47
C LEU A 46 4.57 -7.51 1.96
N ALA A 47 4.89 -7.57 3.26
CA ALA A 47 5.56 -8.73 3.83
C ALA A 47 4.63 -9.94 3.70
N LEU A 48 5.14 -10.98 3.05
CA LEU A 48 4.50 -12.28 2.88
C LEU A 48 5.46 -13.34 3.41
N ASP A 49 4.91 -14.41 3.97
CA ASP A 49 5.71 -15.55 4.44
C ASP A 49 6.25 -16.43 3.30
N ASP A 50 5.87 -16.17 2.04
CA ASP A 50 6.29 -16.91 0.85
C ASP A 50 7.11 -16.02 -0.11
N ASP A 51 8.39 -16.35 -0.27
CA ASP A 51 9.33 -15.65 -1.17
C ASP A 51 8.99 -15.79 -2.67
N HIS A 52 8.10 -16.72 -3.03
CA HIS A 52 7.63 -16.94 -4.40
C HIS A 52 6.34 -16.20 -4.73
N ALA A 53 5.72 -15.53 -3.75
CA ALA A 53 4.51 -14.77 -3.97
C ALA A 53 4.80 -13.46 -4.72
N VAL A 54 3.96 -13.17 -5.71
CA VAL A 54 4.00 -11.96 -6.52
C VAL A 54 2.73 -11.16 -6.27
N LEU A 55 2.87 -9.84 -6.14
CA LEU A 55 1.74 -8.93 -6.07
C LEU A 55 1.10 -8.78 -7.46
N ASP A 56 -0.17 -9.17 -7.56
CA ASP A 56 -0.95 -9.13 -8.80
C ASP A 56 -1.74 -7.83 -8.96
N ASP A 57 -2.37 -7.35 -7.88
CA ASP A 57 -3.22 -6.16 -7.91
C ASP A 57 -3.32 -5.46 -6.55
N VAL A 58 -3.58 -4.16 -6.60
CA VAL A 58 -3.90 -3.31 -5.45
C VAL A 58 -5.16 -2.53 -5.76
N VAL A 59 -6.21 -2.79 -4.98
CA VAL A 59 -7.52 -2.14 -5.14
C VAL A 59 -7.79 -1.24 -3.93
N VAL A 60 -8.10 0.03 -4.15
CA VAL A 60 -8.52 0.94 -3.08
C VAL A 60 -10.01 0.78 -2.84
N ASP A 61 -10.37 0.19 -1.70
CA ASP A 61 -11.75 -0.07 -1.30
C ASP A 61 -12.42 1.20 -0.76
N GLY A 62 -11.68 2.03 -0.04
CA GLY A 62 -12.18 3.29 0.51
C GLY A 62 -11.07 4.19 1.05
N ALA A 63 -11.35 5.48 1.15
CA ALA A 63 -10.45 6.46 1.74
C ALA A 63 -11.24 7.49 2.55
N GLU A 64 -10.80 7.77 3.77
CA GLU A 64 -11.46 8.71 4.67
C GLU A 64 -10.45 9.66 5.28
N ILE A 65 -10.81 10.94 5.39
CA ILE A 65 -10.00 11.97 6.04
C ILE A 65 -10.72 12.44 7.30
N ALA A 66 -10.02 12.35 8.43
CA ALA A 66 -10.50 12.80 9.73
C ALA A 66 -9.33 13.42 10.50
N ASP A 67 -9.55 14.57 11.14
CA ASP A 67 -8.60 15.24 12.04
C ASP A 67 -7.17 15.43 11.46
N GLY A 68 -7.05 15.71 10.16
CA GLY A 68 -5.77 15.88 9.48
C GLY A 68 -5.02 14.58 9.16
N SER A 69 -5.67 13.43 9.34
CA SER A 69 -5.18 12.12 8.95
C SER A 69 -6.02 11.51 7.84
N ILE A 70 -5.40 10.71 6.99
CA ILE A 70 -6.08 9.91 5.97
C ILE A 70 -5.96 8.43 6.31
N THR A 71 -7.08 7.72 6.25
CA THR A 71 -7.15 6.26 6.38
C THR A 71 -7.58 5.68 5.05
N VAL A 72 -6.75 4.82 4.46
CA VAL A 72 -6.99 4.15 3.19
C VAL A 72 -7.18 2.66 3.44
N ARG A 73 -8.34 2.14 3.06
CA ARG A 73 -8.63 0.70 3.03
C ARG A 73 -8.34 0.17 1.64
N TYR A 74 -7.54 -0.86 1.54
CA TYR A 74 -7.15 -1.45 0.27
C TYR A 74 -7.06 -2.97 0.36
N THR A 75 -7.32 -3.63 -0.76
CA THR A 75 -7.17 -5.07 -0.93
C THR A 75 -5.99 -5.33 -1.85
N VAL A 76 -5.06 -6.17 -1.39
CA VAL A 76 -3.95 -6.69 -2.19
C VAL A 76 -4.29 -8.10 -2.66
N SER A 77 -3.97 -8.40 -3.92
CA SER A 77 -4.09 -9.76 -4.47
C SER A 77 -2.70 -10.29 -4.76
N PHE A 78 -2.42 -11.52 -4.35
CA PHE A 78 -1.14 -12.18 -4.57
C PHE A 78 -1.33 -13.54 -5.22
N SER A 79 -0.33 -13.98 -5.98
CA SER A 79 -0.24 -15.33 -6.52
C SER A 79 1.18 -15.86 -6.39
N ALA A 80 1.31 -17.15 -6.12
CA ALA A 80 2.59 -17.85 -6.13
C ALA A 80 2.55 -19.01 -7.10
N ALA A 81 3.65 -19.23 -7.83
CA ALA A 81 3.81 -20.36 -8.73
C ALA A 81 5.15 -21.04 -8.49
N GLN A 82 5.12 -22.29 -7.97
CA GLN A 82 6.31 -23.12 -7.88
C GLN A 82 6.40 -24.09 -9.07
N THR A 83 7.45 -23.96 -9.89
CA THR A 83 7.73 -24.90 -10.98
C THR A 83 8.43 -26.14 -10.44
N CYS A 84 7.64 -27.15 -10.03
CA CYS A 84 7.98 -28.58 -10.14
C CYS A 84 6.90 -29.49 -9.52
N ARG A 85 6.09 -29.01 -8.55
CA ARG A 85 4.93 -29.72 -7.98
C ARG A 85 3.91 -28.71 -7.44
N ASP A 86 2.99 -28.32 -8.30
CA ASP A 86 1.79 -27.48 -8.11
C ASP A 86 1.44 -27.06 -6.67
N LEU A 87 2.01 -25.92 -6.23
CA LEU A 87 1.27 -25.01 -5.36
C LEU A 87 1.05 -23.74 -6.18
N VAL A 88 -0.11 -23.66 -6.82
CA VAL A 88 -0.64 -22.41 -7.37
C VAL A 88 -1.72 -21.97 -6.39
N TYR A 89 -1.42 -20.95 -5.62
CA TYR A 89 -2.45 -20.30 -4.81
C TYR A 89 -2.58 -18.85 -5.25
N SER A 90 -3.81 -18.34 -5.10
CA SER A 90 -4.12 -16.94 -5.19
C SER A 90 -4.87 -16.56 -3.93
N ASP A 91 -4.43 -15.50 -3.29
CA ASP A 91 -5.02 -15.02 -2.05
C ASP A 91 -5.24 -13.52 -2.09
N LYS A 92 -6.12 -13.04 -1.20
CA LYS A 92 -6.46 -11.62 -1.06
C LYS A 92 -6.43 -11.22 0.39
N ASP A 93 -5.82 -10.09 0.67
CA ASP A 93 -5.74 -9.55 2.02
C ASP A 93 -6.19 -8.09 2.04
N ALA A 94 -7.04 -7.77 3.02
CA ALA A 94 -7.59 -6.44 3.22
C ALA A 94 -6.78 -5.72 4.29
N ARG A 95 -6.13 -4.62 3.90
CA ARG A 95 -5.21 -3.87 4.74
C ARG A 95 -5.62 -2.41 4.85
N THR A 96 -5.01 -1.73 5.82
CA THR A 96 -5.23 -0.31 6.06
C THR A 96 -3.90 0.42 6.06
N LEU A 97 -3.86 1.55 5.35
CA LEU A 97 -2.74 2.47 5.31
C LEU A 97 -3.18 3.79 5.94
N VAL A 98 -2.42 4.27 6.92
CA VAL A 98 -2.68 5.56 7.58
C VAL A 98 -1.61 6.56 7.19
N GLY A 99 -2.06 7.77 6.83
CA GLY A 99 -1.20 8.87 6.44
C GLY A 99 -1.62 10.19 7.08
N GLN A 100 -0.88 11.23 6.73
CA GLN A 100 -1.13 12.61 7.12
C GLN A 100 -1.69 13.39 5.93
N VAL A 101 -2.54 14.36 6.20
CA VAL A 101 -3.12 15.26 5.21
C VAL A 101 -2.58 16.66 5.45
N THR A 102 -2.17 17.29 4.36
CA THR A 102 -1.89 18.72 4.30
C THR A 102 -2.88 19.36 3.33
N GLU A 103 -2.87 20.69 3.20
CA GLU A 103 -3.79 21.40 2.31
C GLU A 103 -3.79 20.88 0.86
N THR A 104 -2.65 20.37 0.36
CA THR A 104 -2.52 19.95 -1.06
C THR A 104 -1.84 18.60 -1.26
N GLN A 105 -1.46 17.90 -0.18
CA GLN A 105 -0.70 16.66 -0.27
C GLN A 105 -1.14 15.63 0.77
N LEU A 106 -1.03 14.36 0.39
CA LEU A 106 -1.17 13.20 1.27
C LEU A 106 0.21 12.62 1.56
N GLY A 107 0.59 12.52 2.83
CA GLY A 107 1.86 11.97 3.27
C GLY A 107 1.67 10.58 3.86
N PHE A 108 2.37 9.59 3.34
CA PHE A 108 2.33 8.22 3.84
C PHE A 108 3.72 7.78 4.31
N PRO A 109 3.87 7.27 5.54
CA PRO A 109 5.17 6.75 5.97
C PRO A 109 5.56 5.56 5.09
N VAL A 110 6.83 5.50 4.70
CA VAL A 110 7.40 4.32 4.05
C VAL A 110 7.32 3.17 5.05
N PHE A 111 6.79 2.04 4.60
CA PHE A 111 6.73 0.86 5.43
C PHE A 111 8.14 0.32 5.64
N VAL A 112 8.48 0.02 6.89
CA VAL A 112 9.73 -0.63 7.26
C VAL A 112 9.34 -1.87 8.04
N ALA A 113 9.58 -3.04 7.45
CA ALA A 113 9.33 -4.31 8.12
C ALA A 113 10.17 -4.35 9.42
N PRO A 114 9.59 -4.78 10.55
CA PRO A 114 10.35 -4.94 11.77
C PRO A 114 11.49 -5.95 11.56
N GLU A 115 12.64 -5.70 12.19
CA GLU A 115 13.74 -6.67 12.13
C GLU A 115 13.24 -8.03 12.66
N PRO A 116 13.59 -9.14 11.99
CA PRO A 116 13.28 -10.47 12.49
C PRO A 116 13.83 -10.60 13.91
N ARG A 117 12.98 -10.94 14.87
CA ARG A 117 13.44 -11.27 16.22
C ARG A 117 14.23 -12.58 16.12
N SER A 118 15.55 -12.46 16.04
CA SER A 118 16.43 -13.62 16.19
C SER A 118 16.30 -14.10 17.64
N THR A 119 15.75 -15.29 17.86
CA THR A 119 15.78 -16.01 19.14
C THR A 119 17.18 -16.56 19.47
N ALA A 120 18.25 -15.92 19.00
CA ALA A 120 19.63 -16.33 19.29
C ALA A 120 20.07 -16.06 20.75
N ASP A 121 19.14 -15.67 21.64
CA ASP A 121 19.39 -15.37 23.04
C ASP A 121 18.57 -16.28 24.00
N GLU A 122 18.35 -17.53 23.59
CA GLU A 122 18.06 -18.63 24.51
C GLU A 122 19.30 -19.55 24.57
N LEU A 123 20.29 -19.17 25.39
CA LEU A 123 21.40 -20.02 25.81
C LEU A 123 21.29 -20.35 27.31
#